data_AF-A0A9D7TPZ9-F1
#
_entry.id   AF-A0A9D7TPZ9-F1
#
_cell.length_a   1.000
_cell.length_b   1.000
_cell.length_c   1.000
_cell.angle_alpha   90.00
_cell.angle_beta   90.00
_cell.angle_gamma   90.00
#
_symmetry.space_group_name_H-M   'P 1'
#
loop_
_entity.id
_entity.type
_entity.pdbx_description
1 polymer ?
#
loop_
_entity_poly.entity_id
_entity_poly.type
_entity_poly.pdbx_seq_one_letter_code
_entity_poly.pdbx_strand_id
1 'polypeptide(L)'
;MKWIDNVEFMDRVIGLIKRRSTGDSVSFAKKLDMSERNVHRLISDMRSVGFPIYYCTQNRTYCFSDDVKYEFTLKIGDEDLIRIKGGSRYYSELFGFDNI
;
A
#
# COMPACT_ATOMS: atom_id res chain seq x y z
N MET A 1 -2.68 -2.41 -17.57
CA MET A 1 -1.89 -3.43 -16.85
C MET A 1 -2.70 -3.82 -15.63
N LYS A 2 -3.10 -5.09 -15.50
CA LYS A 2 -3.85 -5.56 -14.33
C LYS A 2 -2.84 -5.79 -13.20
N TRP A 3 -2.61 -4.77 -12.39
CA TRP A 3 -1.66 -4.82 -11.27
C TRP A 3 -2.06 -5.87 -10.21
N ILE A 4 -3.35 -6.21 -10.16
CA ILE A 4 -3.94 -7.18 -9.23
C ILE A 4 -3.35 -8.60 -9.40
N ASP A 5 -2.80 -8.90 -10.57
CA ASP A 5 -2.24 -10.22 -10.87
C ASP A 5 -0.79 -10.38 -10.39
N ASN A 6 -0.14 -9.29 -9.94
CA ASN A 6 1.24 -9.32 -9.45
C ASN A 6 1.32 -8.91 -7.97
N VAL A 7 1.29 -9.92 -7.10
CA VAL A 7 1.30 -9.70 -5.64
C VAL A 7 2.60 -9.07 -5.15
N GLU A 8 3.75 -9.41 -5.75
CA GLU A 8 5.05 -8.82 -5.41
C GLU A 8 5.09 -7.31 -5.73
N PHE A 9 4.58 -6.94 -6.90
CA PHE A 9 4.43 -5.54 -7.28
C PHE A 9 3.56 -4.77 -6.29
N MET A 10 2.44 -5.37 -5.87
CA MET A 10 1.56 -4.77 -4.88
C MET A 10 2.22 -4.58 -3.52
N ASP A 11 2.94 -5.60 -3.04
CA ASP A 11 3.67 -5.54 -1.78
C ASP A 11 4.73 -4.42 -1.81
N ARG A 12 5.46 -4.30 -2.93
CA ARG A 12 6.42 -3.21 -3.16
C ARG A 12 5.76 -1.84 -3.10
N VAL A 13 4.64 -1.64 -3.82
CA VAL A 13 3.90 -0.38 -3.87
C VAL A 13 3.43 0.03 -2.48
N ILE A 14 2.79 -0.90 -1.76
CA ILE A 14 2.29 -0.66 -0.40
C ILE A 14 3.45 -0.35 0.54
N GLY A 15 4.56 -1.09 0.43
CA GLY A 15 5.78 -0.86 1.22
C GLY A 15 6.38 0.54 0.99
N LEU A 16 6.33 1.08 -0.23
CA LEU A 16 6.80 2.43 -0.53
C LEU A 16 5.90 3.51 0.06
N ILE A 17 4.57 3.38 -0.11
CA ILE A 17 3.58 4.33 0.45
C ILE A 17 3.66 4.35 1.98
N LYS A 18 3.77 3.17 2.58
CA LYS A 18 3.86 3.00 4.03
C LYS A 18 5.10 3.66 4.64
N ARG A 19 6.25 3.51 3.98
CA ARG A 19 7.50 4.17 4.39
C ARG A 19 7.56 5.63 3.96
N ARG A 20 6.50 6.16 3.32
CA ARG A 20 6.42 7.51 2.74
C ARG A 20 7.55 7.79 1.76
N SER A 21 8.06 6.75 1.12
CA SER A 21 9.23 6.79 0.26
C SER A 21 8.86 6.73 -1.23
N THR A 22 7.65 7.11 -1.61
CA THR A 22 7.27 7.22 -3.03
C THR A 22 7.97 8.40 -3.69
N GLY A 23 8.05 9.54 -2.99
CA GLY A 23 8.32 10.83 -3.63
C GLY A 23 7.09 11.31 -4.43
N ASP A 24 7.28 12.32 -5.28
CA ASP A 24 6.21 12.82 -6.15
C ASP A 24 5.81 11.78 -7.22
N SER A 25 4.72 12.04 -7.96
CA SER A 25 4.22 11.11 -8.97
C SER A 25 5.28 10.71 -10.01
N VAL A 26 6.15 11.64 -10.42
CA VAL A 26 7.23 11.40 -11.38
C VAL A 26 8.31 10.49 -10.78
N SER A 27 8.73 10.77 -9.55
CA SER A 27 9.72 9.98 -8.83
C SER A 27 9.20 8.58 -8.52
N PHE A 28 7.93 8.48 -8.18
CA PHE A 28 7.27 7.21 -7.93
C PHE A 28 7.16 6.38 -9.22
N ALA A 29 6.83 7.03 -10.34
CA ALA A 29 6.79 6.40 -11.65
C ALA A 29 8.14 5.80 -12.05
N LYS A 30 9.24 6.55 -11.83
CA LYS A 30 10.61 6.05 -12.02
C LYS A 30 10.92 4.85 -11.14
N LYS A 31 10.52 4.88 -9.86
CA LYS A 31 10.74 3.75 -8.93
C LYS A 31 9.96 2.50 -9.32
N LEU A 32 8.84 2.63 -10.02
CA LEU A 32 8.00 1.53 -10.47
C LEU A 32 8.23 1.15 -11.93
N ASP A 33 9.20 1.78 -12.60
CA ASP A 33 9.46 1.64 -14.04
C ASP A 33 8.20 1.79 -14.91
N MET A 34 7.44 2.85 -14.65
CA MET A 34 6.20 3.13 -15.38
C MET A 34 6.05 4.62 -15.69
N SER A 35 5.01 4.96 -16.47
CA SER A 35 4.65 6.35 -16.72
C SER A 35 3.91 6.98 -15.54
N GLU A 36 4.01 8.30 -15.40
CA GLU A 36 3.27 9.07 -14.39
C GLU A 36 1.75 8.85 -14.48
N ARG A 37 1.21 8.78 -15.71
CA ARG A 37 -0.19 8.43 -15.94
C ARG A 37 -0.57 7.08 -15.35
N ASN A 38 0.31 6.09 -15.44
CA ASN A 38 0.06 4.76 -14.88
C ASN A 38 0.13 4.77 -13.35
N VAL A 39 0.98 5.60 -12.74
CA VAL A 39 0.98 5.80 -11.27
C VAL A 39 -0.36 6.38 -10.82
N HIS A 40 -0.86 7.41 -11.50
CA HIS A 40 -2.16 8.00 -11.15
C HIS A 40 -3.31 6.99 -11.26
N ARG A 41 -3.30 6.17 -12.31
CA ARG A 41 -4.27 5.07 -12.46
C ARG A 41 -4.12 4.04 -11.34
N LEU A 42 -2.91 3.58 -11.05
CA LEU A 42 -2.63 2.65 -9.96
C LEU A 42 -3.16 3.17 -8.61
N ILE A 43 -2.86 4.42 -8.25
CA ILE A 43 -3.34 5.01 -7.01
C ILE A 43 -4.87 5.13 -6.99
N SER A 44 -5.48 5.50 -8.12
CA SER A 44 -6.94 5.56 -8.25
C SER A 44 -7.57 4.18 -8.07
N ASP A 45 -6.98 3.15 -8.65
CA ASP A 45 -7.47 1.78 -8.53
C ASP A 45 -7.28 1.23 -7.10
N MET A 46 -6.15 1.52 -6.44
CA MET A 46 -5.96 1.14 -5.05
C MET A 46 -6.98 1.84 -4.13
N ARG A 47 -7.28 3.12 -4.38
CA ARG A 47 -8.34 3.84 -3.65
C ARG A 47 -9.71 3.23 -3.86
N SER A 48 -10.05 2.83 -5.10
CA SER A 48 -11.36 2.22 -5.38
C SER A 48 -11.54 0.86 -4.70
N VAL A 49 -10.44 0.15 -4.43
CA VAL A 49 -10.42 -1.09 -3.64
C VAL A 49 -10.50 -0.82 -2.12
N GLY A 50 -10.37 0.44 -1.69
CA GLY A 50 -10.54 0.86 -0.30
C GLY A 50 -9.25 1.18 0.45
N PHE A 51 -8.09 1.24 -0.23
CA PHE A 51 -6.86 1.68 0.43
C PHE A 51 -6.95 3.19 0.77
N PRO A 52 -6.68 3.60 2.01
CA PRO A 52 -6.86 4.98 2.48
C PRO A 52 -5.67 5.87 2.08
N ILE A 53 -5.41 5.99 0.77
CA ILE A 53 -4.23 6.68 0.22
C ILE A 53 -4.53 8.16 -0.03
N TYR A 54 -3.71 9.06 0.49
CA TYR A 54 -3.73 10.48 0.15
C TYR A 54 -2.36 10.96 -0.34
N TYR A 55 -2.33 12.10 -1.02
CA TYR A 55 -1.08 12.75 -1.41
C TYR A 55 -0.74 13.86 -0.41
N CYS A 56 0.40 13.75 0.26
CA CYS A 56 0.90 14.78 1.15
C CYS A 56 1.70 15.81 0.36
N THR A 57 1.14 17.01 0.17
CA THR A 57 1.79 18.09 -0.59
C THR A 57 3.03 18.63 0.10
N GLN A 58 3.04 18.68 1.44
CA GLN A 58 4.18 19.16 2.23
C GLN A 58 5.42 18.26 2.05
N ASN A 59 5.23 16.95 2.14
CA ASN A 59 6.31 15.97 2.00
C ASN A 59 6.49 15.45 0.57
N ARG A 60 5.64 15.90 -0.36
CA ARG A 60 5.58 15.49 -1.78
C ARG A 60 5.63 13.97 -1.93
N THR A 61 4.75 13.26 -1.24
CA THR A 61 4.76 11.79 -1.17
C THR A 61 3.36 11.23 -0.94
N TYR A 62 3.10 10.01 -1.39
CA TYR A 62 1.85 9.30 -1.09
C TYR A 62 1.95 8.65 0.29
N CYS A 63 0.85 8.74 1.04
CA CYS A 63 0.74 8.25 2.42
C CYS A 63 -0.58 7.50 2.62
N PHE A 64 -0.62 6.63 3.62
CA PHE A 64 -1.87 6.13 4.18
C PHE A 64 -2.37 7.07 5.29
N SER A 65 -3.68 7.36 5.35
CA SER A 65 -4.27 8.11 6.47
C SER A 65 -4.37 7.26 7.74
N ASP A 66 -4.49 5.94 7.58
CA ASP A 66 -4.71 4.98 8.66
C ASP A 66 -3.74 3.80 8.54
N ASP A 67 -3.64 3.02 9.62
CA ASP A 67 -2.86 1.78 9.62
C ASP A 67 -3.48 0.75 8.66
N VAL A 68 -2.72 0.40 7.62
CA VAL A 68 -3.15 -0.57 6.61
C VAL A 68 -2.63 -1.97 6.90
N LYS A 69 -3.55 -2.93 6.95
CA LYS A 69 -3.29 -4.37 6.92
C LYS A 69 -3.97 -4.97 5.69
N TYR A 70 -3.29 -5.90 5.03
CA TYR A 70 -3.82 -6.60 3.86
C TYR A 70 -3.39 -8.07 3.86
N GLU A 71 -4.24 -8.89 3.27
CA GLU A 71 -3.99 -10.31 3.03
C GLU A 71 -4.33 -10.64 1.58
N PHE A 72 -3.35 -11.19 0.86
CA PHE A 72 -3.55 -11.77 -0.46
C PHE A 72 -3.53 -13.29 -0.33
N THR A 73 -4.59 -13.94 -0.81
CA THR A 73 -4.73 -15.39 -0.81
C THR A 73 -5.04 -15.88 -2.22
N LEU A 74 -4.15 -16.70 -2.77
CA LEU A 74 -4.40 -17.45 -4.00
C LEU A 74 -4.82 -18.87 -3.66
N LYS A 75 -6.01 -19.27 -4.11
CA LYS A 75 -6.57 -20.61 -3.92
C LYS A 75 -6.68 -21.33 -5.26
N ILE A 76 -6.26 -22.59 -5.32
CA ILE A 76 -6.57 -23.50 -6.43
C ILE A 76 -7.23 -24.74 -5.84
N GLY A 77 -8.50 -24.97 -6.17
CA GLY A 77 -9.32 -25.95 -5.45
C GLY A 77 -9.49 -25.54 -3.98
N ASP A 78 -9.26 -26.49 -3.07
CA ASP A 78 -9.29 -26.26 -1.62
C ASP A 78 -7.90 -25.97 -1.01
N GLU A 79 -6.86 -25.87 -1.83
CA GLU A 79 -5.48 -25.63 -1.37
C GLU A 79 -5.04 -24.16 -1.57
N ASP A 80 -4.45 -23.59 -0.52
CA ASP A 80 -3.83 -22.27 -0.54
C ASP A 80 -2.41 -22.36 -1.12
N LEU A 81 -2.17 -21.76 -2.29
CA LEU A 81 -0.86 -21.79 -2.97
C LEU A 81 0.07 -20.66 -2.54
N ILE A 82 -0.49 -19.48 -2.29
CA ILE A 82 0.28 -18.29 -1.89
C ILE A 82 -0.52 -17.51 -0.84
N ARG A 83 0.12 -17.26 0.31
CA ARG A 83 -0.40 -16.41 1.38
C ARG A 83 0.59 -15.30 1.70
N ILE A 84 0.25 -14.06 1.34
CA ILE A 84 1.04 -12.87 1.69
C ILE A 84 0.25 -12.02 2.67
N LYS A 85 0.81 -11.80 3.85
CA LYS A 85 0.28 -10.89 4.87
C LYS A 85 1.20 -9.69 5.02
N GLY A 86 0.65 -8.50 4.80
CA GLY A 86 1.34 -7.24 5.07
C GLY A 86 0.67 -6.47 6.20
N GLY A 87 1.47 -5.97 7.15
CA GLY A 87 0.99 -5.17 8.29
C GLY A 87 2.15 -4.61 9.12
N SER A 88 1.98 -3.44 9.75
CA SER A 88 2.85 -2.97 10.85
C SER A 88 1.94 -2.57 11.99
N ARG A 89 2.29 -3.02 13.18
CA ARG A 89 1.80 -2.49 14.44
C ARG A 89 2.52 -1.16 14.67
N TYR A 90 1.81 -0.04 14.77
CA TYR A 90 2.34 1.12 15.49
C TYR A 90 1.61 1.25 16.84
N TYR A 91 2.40 1.13 17.90
CA TYR A 91 2.12 1.29 19.33
C TYR A 91 0.72 1.77 19.75
N SER A 92 -0.10 0.85 20.24
CA SER A 92 -1.12 1.14 21.27
C SER A 92 -0.62 0.86 22.69
N GLU A 93 0.68 0.64 22.89
CA GLU A 93 1.29 0.36 24.20
C GLU A 93 2.05 1.55 24.79
N LEU A 94 1.95 2.76 24.22
CA LEU A 94 2.73 3.93 24.68
C LEU A 94 1.93 5.14 25.16
N PHE A 95 0.61 5.02 25.29
CA PHE A 95 -0.17 5.94 26.13
C PHE A 95 -1.08 5.12 27.02
N GLY A 96 -0.66 4.99 28.28
CA GLY A 96 -1.51 4.49 29.34
C GLY A 96 -2.78 5.31 29.44
N PHE A 97 -3.90 4.62 29.34
CA PHE A 97 -5.00 4.88 30.25
C PHE A 97 -5.34 3.54 30.89
N ASP A 98 -5.05 3.49 32.18
CA ASP A 98 -5.51 2.48 33.11
C ASP A 98 -7.03 2.27 32.99
N ASN A 99 -7.42 1.01 33.22
CA ASN A 99 -8.68 0.55 33.79
C ASN A 99 -9.77 1.61 33.98
N ILE A 100 -10.89 1.49 33.24
CA ILE A 100 -12.28 1.49 33.77
C ILE A 100 -13.12 0.58 32.87
#